data_AF-A0A920RP19-F1
#
_entry.id   AF-A0A920RP19-F1
#
_cell.length_a   1.000
_cell.length_b   1.000
_cell.length_c   1.000
_cell.angle_alpha   90.00
_cell.angle_beta   90.00
_cell.angle_gamma   90.00
#
_symmetry.space_group_name_H-M   'P 1'
#
loop_
_entity.id
_entity.type
_entity.pdbx_description
1 polymer ?
#
loop_
_entity_poly.entity_id
_entity_poly.type
_entity_poly.pdbx_seq_one_letter_code
_entity_poly.pdbx_strand_id
1 'polypeptide(L)'
;MITGLPPTPTETNRFLTDLRPAAWERAVDRLLASPRYGERWAGHWLDVVRFAETTGYETNSQIANAWPYRDYVIRALNEDRPYNRFVFDQLAGDTIGEDTATGFLVSGPRDTVKSPDERLTRQQRQNELDEVISATGSVFLGLTIGCARCHSHKFDPIPQKDYYAVQAVFSGLRYGNRRIRGEENDRWQSQLPELQKQLGTIASRLKARKADHHLREPIDFRETTENLRRGHHPHAAVGDPCHQ
;
A
#
# COMPACT_ATOMS: atom_id res chain seq x y z
N MET A 1 22.64 7.62 7.72
CA MET A 1 22.61 8.82 6.84
C MET A 1 21.22 9.45 6.93
N ILE A 2 21.12 10.74 7.29
CA ILE A 2 19.88 11.42 7.69
C ILE A 2 18.89 11.57 6.53
N THR A 3 19.36 11.96 5.35
CA THR A 3 18.55 12.26 4.15
C THR A 3 18.61 11.16 3.09
N GLY A 4 19.36 10.08 3.33
CA GLY A 4 19.53 8.98 2.37
C GLY A 4 20.38 9.29 1.13
N LEU A 5 20.88 10.52 0.97
CA LEU A 5 21.70 10.95 -0.16
C LEU A 5 23.09 11.42 0.30
N PRO A 6 24.16 11.15 -0.46
CA PRO A 6 25.48 11.74 -0.21
C PRO A 6 25.41 13.27 -0.29
N PRO A 7 26.18 14.00 0.55
CA PRO A 7 26.24 15.44 0.47
C PRO A 7 26.84 15.87 -0.87
N THR A 8 26.29 16.94 -1.44
CA THR A 8 26.86 17.58 -2.63
C THR A 8 28.21 18.24 -2.31
N PRO A 9 29.10 18.45 -3.30
CA PRO A 9 30.34 19.19 -3.07
C PRO A 9 30.12 20.57 -2.44
N THR A 10 29.04 21.26 -2.83
CA THR A 10 28.64 22.55 -2.25
C THR A 10 28.26 22.45 -0.78
N GLU A 11 27.51 21.43 -0.38
CA GLU A 11 27.16 21.17 1.02
C GLU A 11 28.38 20.85 1.87
N THR A 12 29.28 20.00 1.33
CA THR A 12 30.54 19.64 1.98
C THR A 12 31.41 20.88 2.20
N ASN A 13 31.63 21.69 1.15
CA ASN A 13 32.46 22.90 1.27
C ASN A 13 31.86 23.91 2.27
N ARG A 14 30.54 24.10 2.25
CA ARG A 14 29.83 24.97 3.20
C ARG A 14 30.01 24.50 4.64
N PHE A 15 30.04 23.20 4.90
CA PHE A 15 30.32 22.68 6.24
C PHE A 15 31.79 22.88 6.64
N LEU A 16 32.73 22.54 5.76
CA LEU A 16 34.18 22.65 6.02
C LEU A 16 34.64 24.09 6.27
N THR A 17 33.95 25.07 5.69
CA THR A 17 34.27 26.50 5.81
C THR A 17 33.47 27.23 6.89
N ASP A 18 32.54 26.57 7.58
CA ASP A 18 31.75 27.19 8.66
C ASP A 18 32.54 27.20 9.98
N LEU A 19 33.21 28.32 10.27
CA LEU A 19 34.03 28.51 11.48
C LEU A 19 33.24 29.08 12.68
N ARG A 20 31.94 29.32 12.53
CA ARG A 20 31.13 29.89 13.61
C ARG A 20 30.92 28.83 14.71
N PRO A 21 30.80 29.20 16.00
CA PRO A 21 30.44 28.27 17.08
C PRO A 21 29.18 27.48 16.72
N ALA A 22 29.08 26.19 17.06
CA ALA A 22 27.96 25.31 16.72
C ALA A 22 27.73 25.03 15.21
N ALA A 23 28.82 24.92 14.43
CA ALA A 23 28.74 24.57 13.00
C ALA A 23 28.17 23.18 12.72
N TRP A 24 28.42 22.24 13.63
CA TRP A 24 27.89 20.88 13.57
C TRP A 24 26.38 20.87 13.74
N GLU A 25 25.87 21.49 14.80
CA GLU A 25 24.45 21.58 15.12
C GLU A 25 23.68 22.22 13.97
N ARG A 26 24.17 23.35 13.44
CA ARG A 26 23.57 23.97 12.24
C ARG A 26 23.57 23.07 11.02
N ALA A 27 24.56 22.19 10.87
CA ALA A 27 24.59 21.24 9.76
C ALA A 27 23.53 20.14 9.96
N VAL A 28 23.39 19.64 11.18
CA VAL A 28 22.34 18.70 11.57
C VAL A 28 20.95 19.32 11.36
N ASP A 29 20.72 20.53 11.86
CA ASP A 29 19.44 21.25 11.70
C ASP A 29 19.04 21.40 10.24
N ARG A 30 19.99 21.72 9.34
CA ARG A 30 19.72 21.79 7.90
C ARG A 30 19.36 20.44 7.30
N LEU A 31 19.99 19.36 7.76
CA LEU A 31 19.69 18.01 7.27
C LEU A 31 18.33 17.53 7.77
N LEU A 32 17.97 17.83 9.02
CA LEU A 32 16.66 17.52 9.60
C LEU A 32 15.53 18.35 8.96
N ALA A 33 15.79 19.62 8.63
CA ALA A 33 14.83 20.49 7.94
C ALA A 33 14.65 20.18 6.44
N SER A 34 15.44 19.26 5.88
CA SER A 34 15.32 18.86 4.47
C SER A 34 14.10 17.96 4.28
N PRO A 35 13.28 18.14 3.23
CA PRO A 35 12.16 17.23 2.95
C PRO A 35 12.59 15.78 2.70
N ARG A 36 13.87 15.58 2.33
CA ARG A 36 14.49 14.26 2.16
C ARG A 36 14.64 13.49 3.48
N TYR A 37 14.58 14.18 4.62
CA TYR A 37 14.55 13.55 5.94
C TYR A 37 13.34 12.62 6.05
N GLY A 38 12.13 13.15 5.82
CA GLY A 38 10.89 12.38 5.87
C GLY A 38 10.88 11.25 4.84
N GLU A 39 11.37 11.47 3.63
CA GLU A 39 11.50 10.40 2.62
C GLU A 39 12.38 9.24 3.10
N ARG A 40 13.55 9.55 3.69
CA ARG A 40 14.48 8.55 4.17
C ARG A 40 13.94 7.79 5.39
N TRP A 41 13.39 8.53 6.35
CA TRP A 41 12.90 7.96 7.62
C TRP A 41 11.56 7.26 7.48
N ALA A 42 10.71 7.71 6.56
CA ALA A 42 9.48 7.00 6.24
C ALA A 42 9.76 5.58 5.76
N GLY A 43 10.84 5.33 5.01
CA GLY A 43 11.24 3.97 4.63
C GLY A 43 11.37 3.04 5.83
N HIS A 44 12.05 3.49 6.89
CA HIS A 44 12.19 2.71 8.13
C HIS A 44 10.84 2.45 8.82
N TRP A 45 9.95 3.44 8.85
CA TRP A 45 8.60 3.27 9.40
C TRP A 45 7.77 2.30 8.57
N LEU A 46 7.83 2.42 7.24
CA LEU A 46 7.07 1.63 6.29
C LEU A 46 7.50 0.15 6.33
N ASP A 47 8.78 -0.13 6.59
CA ASP A 47 9.26 -1.48 6.85
C ASP A 47 8.62 -2.07 8.13
N VAL A 48 8.59 -1.29 9.22
CA VAL A 48 8.04 -1.72 10.52
C VAL A 48 6.53 -2.02 10.45
N VAL A 49 5.78 -1.20 9.72
CA VAL A 49 4.33 -1.38 9.54
C VAL A 49 3.97 -2.38 8.43
N ARG A 50 4.98 -2.97 7.78
CA ARG A 50 4.83 -3.98 6.71
C ARG A 50 4.08 -3.42 5.50
N PHE A 51 4.38 -2.17 5.16
CA PHE A 51 3.80 -1.52 4.01
C PHE A 51 4.27 -2.19 2.71
N ALA A 52 3.32 -2.47 1.83
CA ALA A 52 3.59 -2.91 0.48
C ALA A 52 2.53 -2.30 -0.46
N GLU A 53 2.91 -2.07 -1.71
CA GLU A 53 1.97 -1.67 -2.77
C GLU A 53 1.32 -2.88 -3.45
N THR A 54 1.42 -4.06 -2.82
CA THR A 54 0.82 -5.32 -3.28
C THR A 54 0.25 -6.12 -2.11
N THR A 55 -0.58 -7.14 -2.40
CA THR A 55 -1.28 -7.95 -1.39
C THR A 55 -0.37 -8.93 -0.64
N GLY A 56 0.78 -9.32 -1.20
CA GLY A 56 1.84 -10.03 -0.47
C GLY A 56 1.45 -11.36 0.19
N TYR A 57 0.40 -12.05 -0.28
CA TYR A 57 -0.06 -13.35 0.23
C TYR A 57 0.01 -14.42 -0.88
N GLU A 58 -0.89 -15.42 -0.88
CA GLU A 58 -0.99 -16.46 -1.93
C GLU A 58 -1.04 -15.90 -3.35
N THR A 59 -1.76 -14.79 -3.54
CA THR A 59 -1.68 -13.99 -4.77
C THR A 59 -1.03 -12.66 -4.45
N ASN A 60 -0.24 -12.16 -5.40
CA ASN A 60 0.46 -10.89 -5.27
C ASN A 60 -0.06 -9.87 -6.28
N SER A 61 -1.23 -9.31 -6.01
CA SER A 61 -1.88 -8.30 -6.83
C SER A 61 -1.52 -6.89 -6.36
N GLN A 62 -1.50 -5.93 -7.27
CA GLN A 62 -1.21 -4.54 -6.96
C GLN A 62 -2.34 -3.89 -6.12
N ILE A 63 -1.97 -3.09 -5.14
CA ILE A 63 -2.83 -2.18 -4.39
C ILE A 63 -2.63 -0.77 -4.95
N ALA A 64 -3.42 -0.40 -5.95
CA ALA A 64 -3.21 0.82 -6.74
C ALA A 64 -3.23 2.14 -5.92
N ASN A 65 -3.85 2.13 -4.74
CA ASN A 65 -4.05 3.28 -3.87
C ASN A 65 -3.35 3.14 -2.51
N ALA A 66 -2.27 2.36 -2.40
CA ALA A 66 -1.49 2.25 -1.16
C ALA A 66 -0.63 3.50 -0.88
N TRP A 67 -0.14 4.16 -1.93
CA TRP A 67 0.76 5.30 -1.86
C TRP A 67 0.32 6.51 -0.99
N PRO A 68 -0.98 6.84 -0.81
CA PRO A 68 -1.38 7.96 0.04
C PRO A 68 -0.98 7.78 1.51
N TYR A 69 -0.89 6.53 2.00
CA TYR A 69 -0.39 6.25 3.34
C TYR A 69 1.12 6.50 3.46
N ARG A 70 1.91 6.07 2.47
CA ARG A 70 3.35 6.39 2.39
C ARG A 70 3.56 7.90 2.45
N ASP A 71 2.83 8.64 1.62
CA ASP A 71 2.97 10.09 1.52
C ASP A 71 2.52 10.78 2.82
N TYR A 72 1.50 10.25 3.52
CA TYR A 72 1.15 10.68 4.86
C TYR A 72 2.31 10.51 5.86
N VAL A 73 2.98 9.35 5.89
CA VAL A 73 4.11 9.10 6.80
C VAL A 73 5.26 10.06 6.52
N ILE A 74 5.62 10.27 5.24
CA ILE A 74 6.65 11.22 4.83
C ILE A 74 6.31 12.63 5.33
N ARG A 75 5.07 13.06 5.12
CA ARG A 75 4.59 14.37 5.57
C ARG A 75 4.63 14.50 7.08
N ALA A 76 4.11 13.52 7.82
CA ALA A 76 4.06 13.54 9.28
C ALA A 76 5.46 13.65 9.91
N LEU A 77 6.45 12.95 9.33
CA LEU A 77 7.85 13.04 9.79
C LEU A 77 8.48 14.41 9.48
N ASN A 78 8.23 14.96 8.29
CA ASN A 78 8.74 16.29 7.92
C ASN A 78 8.07 17.43 8.71
N GLU A 79 6.82 17.26 9.13
CA GLU A 79 6.07 18.20 9.97
C GLU A 79 6.42 18.09 11.47
N ASP A 80 7.31 17.17 11.84
CA ASP A 80 7.63 16.84 13.24
C ASP A 80 6.37 16.56 14.07
N ARG A 81 5.47 15.76 13.50
CA ARG A 81 4.17 15.47 14.11
C ARG A 81 4.38 14.79 15.47
N PRO A 82 3.76 15.31 16.56
CA PRO A 82 3.88 14.71 17.88
C PRO A 82 3.53 13.21 17.87
N TYR A 83 4.35 12.38 18.50
CA TYR A 83 4.21 10.92 18.41
C TYR A 83 2.82 10.42 18.80
N ASN A 84 2.23 10.95 19.88
CA ASN A 84 0.87 10.60 20.30
C ASN A 84 -0.17 10.89 19.20
N ARG A 85 0.00 12.00 18.47
CA ARG A 85 -0.87 12.34 17.34
C ARG A 85 -0.62 11.41 16.16
N PHE A 86 0.64 11.13 15.85
CA PHE A 86 1.01 10.20 14.79
C PHE A 86 0.45 8.77 15.00
N VAL A 87 0.43 8.30 16.25
CA VAL A 87 -0.22 7.03 16.64
C VAL A 87 -1.74 7.13 16.47
N PHE A 88 -2.36 8.20 17.00
CA PHE A 88 -3.81 8.39 16.90
C PHE A 88 -4.29 8.43 15.45
N ASP A 89 -3.61 9.18 14.59
CA ASP A 89 -3.95 9.30 13.18
C ASP A 89 -3.94 7.93 12.47
N GLN A 90 -2.98 7.06 12.80
CA GLN A 90 -2.88 5.73 12.18
C GLN A 90 -3.96 4.75 12.65
N LEU A 91 -4.42 4.88 13.91
CA LEU A 91 -5.45 3.99 14.47
C LEU A 91 -6.88 4.50 14.27
N ALA A 92 -7.08 5.82 14.18
CA ALA A 92 -8.40 6.46 14.18
C ALA A 92 -8.44 7.79 13.40
N GLY A 93 -7.50 8.05 12.49
CA GLY A 93 -7.44 9.30 11.71
C GLY A 93 -8.68 9.58 10.88
N ASP A 94 -9.43 8.54 10.50
CA ASP A 94 -10.72 8.69 9.83
C ASP A 94 -11.79 9.36 10.70
N THR A 95 -11.65 9.37 12.02
CA THR A 95 -12.57 10.09 12.90
C THR A 95 -12.39 11.62 12.84
N ILE A 96 -11.25 12.08 12.33
CA ILE A 96 -10.80 13.49 12.37
C ILE A 96 -10.40 14.05 10.99
N GLY A 97 -10.62 13.30 9.91
CA GLY A 97 -10.31 13.73 8.55
C GLY A 97 -8.93 13.34 8.02
N GLU A 98 -8.10 12.66 8.81
CA GLU A 98 -6.80 12.11 8.39
C GLU A 98 -6.98 10.69 7.83
N ASP A 99 -7.76 10.57 6.76
CA ASP A 99 -8.14 9.27 6.18
C ASP A 99 -6.95 8.43 5.71
N THR A 100 -5.91 9.08 5.18
CA THR A 100 -4.75 8.40 4.61
C THR A 100 -3.93 7.68 5.68
N ALA A 101 -3.88 8.21 6.90
CA ALA A 101 -3.14 7.64 8.02
C ALA A 101 -3.67 6.26 8.43
N THR A 102 -4.99 6.06 8.35
CA THR A 102 -5.63 4.75 8.63
C THR A 102 -5.26 3.64 7.64
N GLY A 103 -4.51 3.96 6.58
CA GLY A 103 -3.87 2.97 5.72
C GLY A 103 -2.98 1.98 6.49
N PHE A 104 -2.46 2.36 7.66
CA PHE A 104 -1.78 1.45 8.59
C PHE A 104 -2.59 0.17 8.86
N LEU A 105 -3.89 0.31 9.15
CA LEU A 105 -4.75 -0.80 9.57
C LEU A 105 -5.03 -1.82 8.46
N VAL A 106 -4.83 -1.42 7.21
CA VAL A 106 -5.04 -2.26 6.03
C VAL A 106 -3.74 -2.53 5.26
N SER A 107 -2.60 -2.18 5.87
CA SER A 107 -1.27 -2.53 5.37
C SER A 107 -0.90 -3.95 5.79
N GLY A 108 -0.02 -4.58 5.00
CA GLY A 108 0.44 -5.95 5.23
C GLY A 108 -0.26 -7.00 4.35
N PRO A 109 0.09 -8.28 4.56
CA PRO A 109 -0.41 -9.38 3.75
C PRO A 109 -1.93 -9.50 3.79
N ARG A 110 -2.56 -9.72 2.64
CA ARG A 110 -4.01 -9.88 2.52
C ARG A 110 -4.37 -11.13 1.73
N ASP A 111 -5.15 -11.99 2.35
CA ASP A 111 -5.81 -13.11 1.65
C ASP A 111 -7.02 -12.62 0.84
N THR A 112 -6.82 -12.53 -0.47
CA THR A 112 -7.84 -12.15 -1.46
C THR A 112 -8.59 -13.34 -2.06
N VAL A 113 -8.11 -14.57 -1.86
CA VAL A 113 -8.70 -15.78 -2.43
C VAL A 113 -9.74 -16.32 -1.46
N LYS A 114 -11.00 -15.89 -1.65
CA LYS A 114 -12.08 -16.28 -0.73
C LYS A 114 -12.63 -17.67 -1.07
N SER A 115 -12.74 -18.51 -0.04
CA SER A 115 -13.38 -19.82 -0.15
C SER A 115 -14.91 -19.69 -0.13
N PRO A 116 -15.67 -20.50 -0.89
CA PRO A 116 -17.12 -20.60 -0.79
C PRO A 116 -17.59 -21.34 0.47
N ASP A 117 -16.70 -22.07 1.17
CA ASP A 117 -16.99 -22.72 2.45
C ASP A 117 -17.04 -21.67 3.58
N GLU A 118 -18.20 -21.55 4.22
CA GLU A 118 -18.44 -20.58 5.30
C GLU A 118 -17.46 -20.71 6.47
N ARG A 119 -17.06 -21.94 6.85
CA ARG A 119 -16.10 -22.17 7.93
C ARG A 119 -14.75 -21.58 7.56
N LEU A 120 -14.32 -21.78 6.31
CA LEU A 120 -13.07 -21.22 5.80
C LEU A 120 -13.15 -19.69 5.70
N THR A 121 -14.26 -19.12 5.24
CA THR A 121 -14.46 -17.67 5.22
C THR A 121 -14.37 -17.05 6.63
N ARG A 122 -15.01 -17.68 7.63
CA ARG A 122 -14.93 -17.25 9.03
C ARG A 122 -13.51 -17.33 9.58
N GLN A 123 -12.76 -18.38 9.23
CA GLN A 123 -11.36 -18.52 9.63
C GLN A 123 -10.45 -17.46 8.98
N GLN A 124 -10.63 -17.19 7.68
CA GLN A 124 -9.94 -16.09 6.99
C GLN A 124 -10.20 -14.75 7.69
N ARG A 125 -11.46 -14.48 8.10
CA ARG A 125 -11.80 -13.27 8.84
C ARG A 125 -11.07 -13.16 10.18
N GLN A 126 -10.90 -14.28 10.88
CA GLN A 126 -10.14 -14.31 12.13
C GLN A 126 -8.65 -14.06 11.90
N ASN A 127 -8.08 -14.55 10.80
CA ASN A 127 -6.68 -14.28 10.43
C ASN A 127 -6.46 -12.81 10.05
N GLU A 128 -7.41 -12.19 9.32
CA GLU A 128 -7.36 -10.74 9.01
C GLU A 128 -7.33 -9.89 10.29
N LEU A 129 -8.14 -10.24 11.29
CA LEU A 129 -8.16 -9.52 12.56
C LEU A 129 -6.90 -9.75 13.38
N ASP A 130 -6.39 -10.98 13.39
CA ASP A 130 -5.13 -11.32 14.07
C ASP A 130 -3.93 -10.56 13.49
N GLU A 131 -3.90 -10.36 12.16
CA GLU A 131 -2.88 -9.55 11.49
C GLU A 131 -2.88 -8.11 12.00
N VAL A 132 -4.04 -7.46 12.08
CA VAL A 132 -4.14 -6.05 12.55
C VAL A 132 -3.75 -5.92 14.03
N ILE A 133 -4.17 -6.87 14.87
CA ILE A 133 -3.85 -6.89 16.30
C ILE A 133 -2.35 -7.09 16.51
N SER A 134 -1.77 -8.08 15.83
CA SER A 134 -0.35 -8.41 15.92
C SER A 134 0.52 -7.23 15.45
N ALA A 135 0.10 -6.55 14.38
CA ALA A 135 0.74 -5.33 13.90
C ALA A 135 0.68 -4.21 14.93
N THR A 136 -0.53 -3.91 15.43
CA THR A 136 -0.76 -2.83 16.39
C THR A 136 0.03 -3.06 17.67
N GLY A 137 0.02 -4.29 18.20
CA GLY A 137 0.78 -4.67 19.39
C GLY A 137 2.28 -4.56 19.18
N SER A 138 2.80 -5.06 18.06
CA SER A 138 4.24 -5.02 17.79
C SER A 138 4.75 -3.60 17.51
N VAL A 139 4.01 -2.82 16.72
CA VAL A 139 4.43 -1.49 16.27
C VAL A 139 4.32 -0.44 17.37
N PHE A 140 3.21 -0.42 18.12
CA PHE A 140 2.94 0.65 19.08
C PHE A 140 3.19 0.27 20.53
N LEU A 141 3.07 -1.01 20.88
CA LEU A 141 3.30 -1.48 22.25
C LEU A 141 4.67 -2.17 22.40
N GLY A 142 5.32 -2.58 21.30
CA GLY A 142 6.52 -3.40 21.35
C GLY A 142 6.26 -4.81 21.90
N LEU A 143 5.01 -5.30 21.82
CA LEU A 143 4.57 -6.56 22.43
C LEU A 143 4.12 -7.58 21.37
N THR A 144 4.56 -8.82 21.53
CA THR A 144 4.15 -9.94 20.67
C THR A 144 2.87 -10.61 21.18
N ILE A 145 1.77 -9.87 21.14
CA ILE A 145 0.50 -10.32 21.74
C ILE A 145 -0.18 -11.50 21.01
N GLY A 146 0.31 -11.88 19.83
CA GLY A 146 -0.26 -12.96 19.00
C GLY A 146 -0.33 -14.33 19.68
N CYS A 147 0.58 -14.66 20.61
CA CYS A 147 0.49 -15.92 21.37
C CYS A 147 -0.78 -15.99 22.22
N ALA A 148 -1.31 -14.84 22.65
CA ALA A 148 -2.52 -14.75 23.45
C ALA A 148 -3.79 -15.24 22.71
N ARG A 149 -3.70 -15.44 21.38
CA ARG A 149 -4.79 -15.93 20.53
C ARG A 149 -5.32 -17.28 20.98
N CYS A 150 -4.43 -18.23 21.26
CA CYS A 150 -4.81 -19.62 21.55
C CYS A 150 -4.82 -19.96 23.04
N HIS A 151 -4.01 -19.26 23.83
CA HIS A 151 -3.89 -19.44 25.28
C HIS A 151 -3.42 -18.12 25.89
N SER A 152 -3.56 -17.92 27.21
CA SER A 152 -2.97 -16.73 27.86
C SER A 152 -1.47 -16.64 27.57
N HIS A 153 -0.98 -15.42 27.33
CA HIS A 153 0.40 -15.20 26.90
C HIS A 153 1.40 -15.81 27.90
N LYS A 154 2.50 -16.37 27.38
CA LYS A 154 3.43 -17.22 28.15
C LYS A 154 4.20 -16.43 29.23
N PHE A 155 4.63 -15.22 28.90
CA PHE A 155 5.53 -14.42 29.73
C PHE A 155 4.84 -13.17 30.28
N ASP A 156 4.22 -12.39 29.39
CA ASP A 156 3.45 -11.21 29.77
C ASP A 156 2.07 -11.55 30.36
N PRO A 157 1.55 -10.73 31.30
CA PRO A 157 0.24 -10.92 31.95
C PRO A 157 -0.92 -10.52 31.03
N ILE A 158 -0.99 -11.13 29.84
CA ILE A 158 -2.02 -10.88 28.83
C ILE A 158 -2.90 -12.13 28.73
N PRO A 159 -4.04 -12.18 29.45
CA PRO A 159 -4.95 -13.30 29.32
C PRO A 159 -5.62 -13.33 27.95
N GLN A 160 -5.95 -14.52 27.46
CA GLN A 160 -6.60 -14.71 26.15
C GLN A 160 -7.88 -13.87 26.00
N LYS A 161 -8.62 -13.66 27.08
CA LYS A 161 -9.82 -12.81 27.09
C LYS A 161 -9.52 -11.36 26.66
N ASP A 162 -8.35 -10.82 27.05
CA ASP A 162 -7.96 -9.44 26.75
C ASP A 162 -7.51 -9.32 25.29
N TYR A 163 -6.87 -10.35 24.73
CA TYR A 163 -6.58 -10.45 23.30
C TYR A 163 -7.87 -10.34 22.47
N TYR A 164 -8.92 -11.08 22.84
CA TYR A 164 -10.20 -11.01 22.13
C TYR A 164 -10.97 -9.71 22.41
N ALA A 165 -10.79 -9.08 23.57
CA ALA A 165 -11.33 -7.75 23.84
C ALA A 165 -10.71 -6.68 22.93
N VAL A 166 -9.39 -6.73 22.71
CA VAL A 166 -8.70 -5.87 21.74
C VAL A 166 -9.13 -6.20 20.31
N GLN A 167 -9.27 -7.48 19.96
CA GLN A 167 -9.81 -7.89 18.65
C GLN A 167 -11.18 -7.26 18.37
N ALA A 168 -12.05 -7.20 19.38
CA ALA A 168 -13.38 -6.65 19.24
C ALA A 168 -13.37 -5.18 18.78
N VAL A 169 -12.36 -4.39 19.19
CA VAL A 169 -12.17 -2.99 18.73
C VAL A 169 -12.00 -2.93 17.20
N PHE A 170 -11.26 -3.88 16.62
CA PHE A 170 -11.00 -3.93 15.18
C PHE A 170 -12.03 -4.75 14.38
N SER A 171 -13.05 -5.32 15.05
CA SER A 171 -14.02 -6.23 14.42
C SER A 171 -14.79 -5.59 13.23
N GLY A 172 -14.95 -4.27 13.23
CA GLY A 172 -15.57 -3.48 12.16
C GLY A 172 -14.69 -3.26 10.92
N LEU A 173 -13.37 -3.47 11.02
CA LEU A 173 -12.44 -3.22 9.92
C LEU A 173 -12.73 -4.13 8.72
N ARG A 174 -12.68 -3.59 7.50
CA ARG A 174 -12.76 -4.35 6.25
C ARG A 174 -11.73 -3.83 5.27
N TYR A 175 -11.03 -4.74 4.59
CA TYR A 175 -10.11 -4.35 3.52
C TYR A 175 -10.89 -3.95 2.26
N GLY A 176 -10.57 -2.79 1.71
CA GLY A 176 -11.20 -2.29 0.51
C GLY A 176 -10.71 -0.90 0.16
N ASN A 177 -11.24 -0.37 -0.93
CA ASN A 177 -10.97 1.00 -1.33
C ASN A 177 -11.95 1.93 -0.64
N ARG A 178 -11.42 2.99 -0.02
CA ARG A 178 -12.22 4.08 0.53
C ARG A 178 -11.86 5.37 -0.19
N ARG A 179 -12.86 6.22 -0.39
CA ARG A 179 -12.68 7.60 -0.79
C ARG A 179 -11.95 8.36 0.33
N ILE A 180 -10.82 8.98 0.01
CA ILE A 180 -10.12 9.91 0.91
C ILE A 180 -10.86 11.26 0.89
N ARG A 181 -11.19 11.85 2.03
CA ARG A 181 -11.81 13.19 2.07
C ARG A 181 -10.77 14.27 1.77
N GLY A 182 -11.24 15.40 1.25
CA GLY A 182 -10.41 16.57 0.99
C GLY A 182 -10.80 17.28 -0.31
N GLU A 183 -10.53 18.59 -0.36
CA GLU A 183 -10.96 19.48 -1.44
C GLU A 183 -10.51 19.00 -2.82
N GLU A 184 -9.29 18.48 -2.92
CA GLU A 184 -8.76 17.96 -4.18
C GLU A 184 -9.52 16.72 -4.66
N ASN A 185 -9.83 15.79 -3.77
CA ASN A 185 -10.59 14.60 -4.15
C ASN A 185 -12.08 14.94 -4.38
N ASP A 186 -12.63 15.93 -3.68
CA ASP A 186 -13.96 16.50 -3.96
C ASP A 186 -13.99 17.09 -5.39
N ARG A 187 -12.96 17.85 -5.76
CA ARG A 187 -12.78 18.38 -7.12
C ARG A 187 -12.69 17.26 -8.17
N TRP A 188 -11.87 16.25 -7.96
CA TRP A 188 -11.75 15.12 -8.90
C TRP A 188 -13.07 14.37 -9.08
N GLN A 189 -13.81 14.13 -7.99
CA GLN A 189 -15.11 13.47 -8.05
C GLN A 189 -16.13 14.31 -8.81
N SER A 190 -16.12 15.63 -8.67
CA SER A 190 -17.01 16.52 -9.43
C SER A 190 -16.75 16.48 -10.95
N GLN A 191 -15.50 16.24 -11.36
CA GLN A 191 -15.08 16.18 -12.77
C GLN A 191 -15.27 14.78 -13.38
N LEU A 192 -15.38 13.75 -12.55
CA LEU A 192 -15.42 12.35 -12.97
C LEU A 192 -16.51 12.04 -14.02
N PRO A 193 -17.77 12.50 -13.88
CA PRO A 193 -18.81 12.18 -14.86
C PRO A 193 -18.52 12.71 -16.27
N GLU A 194 -18.02 13.95 -16.36
CA GLU A 194 -17.69 14.57 -17.64
C GLU A 194 -16.47 13.91 -18.28
N LEU A 195 -15.42 13.63 -17.48
CA LEU A 195 -14.24 12.91 -17.96
C LEU A 195 -14.59 11.49 -18.45
N GLN A 196 -15.50 10.78 -17.78
CA GLN A 196 -15.97 9.47 -18.22
C GLN A 196 -16.69 9.54 -19.57
N LYS A 197 -17.50 10.58 -19.80
CA LYS A 197 -18.17 10.81 -21.09
C LYS A 197 -17.15 11.11 -22.20
N GLN A 198 -16.14 11.93 -21.92
CA GLN A 198 -15.06 12.23 -22.86
C GLN A 198 -14.26 10.97 -23.21
N LEU A 199 -13.90 10.17 -22.21
CA LEU A 199 -13.22 8.88 -22.41
C LEU A 199 -14.05 7.93 -23.27
N GLY A 200 -15.37 7.81 -23.03
CA GLY A 200 -16.26 7.00 -23.86
C GLY A 200 -16.30 7.47 -25.32
N THR A 201 -16.30 8.79 -25.53
CA THR A 201 -16.26 9.39 -26.88
C THR A 201 -14.95 9.10 -27.60
N ILE A 202 -13.81 9.28 -26.91
CA ILE A 202 -12.47 9.02 -27.44
C ILE A 202 -12.31 7.53 -27.73
N ALA A 203 -12.73 6.64 -26.82
CA ALA A 203 -12.68 5.20 -27.00
C ALA A 203 -13.50 4.75 -28.23
N SER A 204 -14.68 5.33 -28.43
CA SER A 204 -15.53 5.05 -29.60
C SER A 204 -14.86 5.50 -30.91
N ARG A 205 -14.26 6.71 -30.93
CA ARG A 205 -13.50 7.20 -32.09
C ARG A 205 -12.26 6.35 -32.38
N LEU A 206 -11.54 5.94 -31.33
CA LEU A 206 -10.38 5.06 -31.46
C LEU A 206 -10.79 3.72 -32.05
N LYS A 207 -11.91 3.15 -31.60
CA LYS A 207 -12.46 1.89 -32.14
C LYS A 207 -12.83 2.01 -33.61
N ALA A 208 -13.52 3.08 -34.00
CA ALA A 208 -13.86 3.33 -35.41
C ALA A 208 -12.60 3.45 -36.27
N ARG A 209 -11.63 4.27 -35.84
CA ARG A 209 -10.38 4.49 -36.57
C ARG A 209 -9.51 3.24 -36.68
N LYS A 210 -9.50 2.39 -35.64
CA LYS A 210 -8.85 1.07 -35.71
C LYS A 210 -9.49 0.18 -36.78
N ALA A 211 -10.83 0.19 -36.89
CA ALA A 211 -11.55 -0.57 -37.90
C ALA A 211 -11.27 -0.04 -39.32
N ASP A 212 -11.34 1.29 -39.51
CA ASP A 212 -11.13 1.95 -40.80
C ASP A 212 -9.72 1.70 -41.38
N HIS A 213 -8.72 1.58 -40.51
CA HIS A 213 -7.32 1.38 -40.91
C HIS A 213 -6.82 -0.05 -40.68
N HIS A 214 -7.71 -1.01 -40.35
CA HIS A 214 -7.37 -2.40 -40.04
C HIS A 214 -6.20 -2.54 -39.04
N LEU A 215 -6.14 -1.65 -38.05
CA LEU A 215 -5.05 -1.64 -37.07
C LEU A 215 -5.23 -2.82 -36.12
N ARG A 216 -4.15 -3.59 -35.95
CA ARG A 216 -4.08 -4.63 -34.92
C ARG A 216 -4.18 -4.04 -33.52
N GLU A 217 -4.59 -4.86 -32.55
CA GLU A 217 -4.49 -4.44 -31.16
C GLU A 217 -3.04 -4.11 -30.79
N PRO A 218 -2.80 -2.98 -30.08
CA PRO A 218 -1.48 -2.66 -29.58
C PRO A 218 -0.96 -3.80 -28.71
N ILE A 219 0.32 -4.11 -28.86
CA ILE A 219 1.00 -4.98 -27.91
C ILE A 219 1.18 -4.17 -26.63
N ASP A 220 0.52 -4.56 -25.55
CA ASP A 220 0.77 -3.97 -24.24
C ASP A 220 2.03 -4.60 -23.65
N PHE A 221 3.09 -3.82 -23.50
CA PHE A 221 4.37 -4.27 -22.95
C PHE A 221 4.32 -4.46 -21.42
N ARG A 222 3.26 -3.99 -20.75
CA ARG A 222 3.04 -4.13 -19.31
C ARG A 222 2.19 -5.34 -18.95
N GLU A 223 1.43 -5.86 -19.90
CA GLU A 223 0.78 -7.16 -19.78
C GLU A 223 1.66 -8.20 -20.47
N THR A 224 2.38 -9.01 -19.69
CA THR A 224 3.03 -10.23 -20.20
C THR A 224 1.95 -11.27 -20.52
N THR A 225 1.18 -11.06 -21.60
CA THR A 225 0.36 -12.13 -22.14
C THR A 225 1.22 -13.00 -23.05
N GLU A 226 1.72 -14.11 -22.52
CA GLU A 226 1.97 -15.33 -23.31
C GLU A 226 0.63 -15.87 -23.83
N ASN A 227 -0.07 -15.09 -24.66
CA ASN A 227 -1.21 -15.56 -25.44
C ASN A 227 -0.82 -15.47 -26.92
N LEU A 228 0.30 -16.11 -27.26
CA LEU A 228 0.54 -16.58 -28.62
C LEU A 228 -0.55 -17.60 -28.93
N ARG A 229 -1.58 -17.12 -29.62
CA ARG A 229 -2.68 -17.91 -30.19
C ARG A 229 -2.12 -19.23 -30.72
N ARG A 230 -2.56 -20.35 -30.12
CA ARG A 230 -2.51 -21.66 -30.76
C ARG A 230 -3.16 -21.50 -32.14
N GLY A 231 -2.33 -21.44 -33.18
CA GLY A 231 -2.76 -21.41 -34.55
C GLY A 231 -3.53 -22.69 -34.83
N HIS A 232 -4.84 -22.55 -35.04
CA HIS A 232 -5.63 -23.51 -35.79
C HIS A 232 -4.97 -23.67 -37.17
N HIS A 233 -4.30 -24.79 -37.40
CA HIS A 233 -3.97 -25.22 -38.76
C HIS A 233 -5.24 -25.77 -39.41
N PRO A 234 -5.64 -25.31 -40.60
CA PRO A 234 -6.67 -25.98 -41.38
C PRO A 234 -6.01 -27.19 -42.05
N HIS A 235 -6.13 -28.38 -41.44
CA HIS A 235 -5.84 -29.61 -42.17
C HIS A 235 -7.02 -29.91 -43.10
N ALA A 236 -6.87 -29.49 -44.35
CA ALA A 236 -7.62 -30.04 -45.47
C ALA A 236 -7.21 -31.52 -45.66
N ALA A 237 -8.21 -32.35 -45.92
CA ALA A 237 -8.09 -33.77 -46.16
C ALA A 237 -7.24 -34.11 -47.39
N VAL A 238 -6.32 -35.05 -47.24
CA VAL A 238 -5.86 -35.97 -48.30
C VAL A 238 -5.67 -37.33 -47.63
N GLY A 239 -6.33 -38.35 -48.16
CA GLY A 239 -6.34 -39.70 -47.60
C GLY A 239 -5.06 -40.49 -47.86
N ASP A 240 -4.82 -41.48 -47.01
CA ASP A 240 -4.80 -42.89 -47.42
C ASP A 240 -4.80 -43.79 -46.16
N PRO A 241 -5.46 -44.96 -46.19
CA PRO A 241 -5.50 -45.90 -45.07
C PRO A 241 -4.38 -46.93 -45.21
N CYS A 242 -3.67 -47.22 -44.12
CA CYS A 242 -2.92 -48.47 -44.02
C CYS A 242 -2.76 -48.92 -42.56
N HIS A 243 -3.22 -50.15 -42.33
CA HIS A 243 -2.99 -51.05 -41.20
C HIS A 243 -1.52 -50.97 -40.67
N GLN A 244 -1.20 -51.20 -39.40
CA GLN A 244 -1.58 -52.19 -38.38
C GLN A 244 -1.34 -51.62 -36.98
#